data_AF-A0A3D4NKB8-F1
#
_entry.id   AF-A0A3D4NKB8-F1
#
_cell.length_a   1.000
_cell.length_b   1.000
_cell.length_c   1.000
_cell.angle_alpha   90.00
_cell.angle_beta   90.00
_cell.angle_gamma   90.00
#
_symmetry.space_group_name_H-M   'P 1'
#
loop_
_entity.id
_entity.type
_entity.pdbx_description
1 polymer ?
#
loop_
_entity_poly.entity_id
_entity_poly.type
_entity_poly.pdbx_seq_one_letter_code
_entity_poly.pdbx_strand_id
1 'polypeptide(L)'
;IVVEHDEDAIRLADYVVDIGPGAGVHGGHIVAEGTPAEVMAHPDSLTGKYLSGRVKIPVPAKRTPRNKKLSLSLKGARGNNLRNVDLDIPIGLLTCVTGVSGSGKSTLINNTLFPLSATALNGATTLEAAAHDSIKGLEHLDKVVDIDQSPIGR
;
A
#
# COMPACT_ATOMS: atom_id res chain seq x y z
N ILE A 1 -5.54 -1.26 25.33
CA ILE A 1 -6.41 -1.74 24.23
C ILE A 1 -5.89 -1.14 22.94
N VAL A 2 -5.57 -1.99 21.96
CA VAL A 2 -5.01 -1.59 20.65
C VAL A 2 -5.84 -2.29 19.58
N VAL A 3 -6.20 -1.58 18.51
CA VAL A 3 -6.83 -2.15 17.32
C VAL A 3 -5.74 -2.31 16.28
N GLU A 4 -5.41 -3.55 15.92
CA GLU A 4 -4.30 -3.86 15.04
C GLU A 4 -4.59 -5.04 14.12
N HIS A 5 -3.79 -5.13 13.06
CA HIS A 5 -3.76 -6.23 12.10
C HIS A 5 -2.34 -6.74 11.82
N ASP A 6 -1.32 -6.11 12.42
CA ASP A 6 0.07 -6.59 12.37
C ASP A 6 0.25 -7.91 13.14
N GLU A 7 0.90 -8.87 12.49
CA GLU A 7 1.08 -10.22 13.05
C GLU A 7 1.93 -10.22 14.31
N ASP A 8 3.04 -9.47 14.33
CA ASP A 8 3.96 -9.45 15.47
C ASP A 8 3.30 -8.79 16.69
N ALA A 9 2.55 -7.70 16.48
CA ALA A 9 1.77 -7.05 17.53
C ALA A 9 0.74 -8.02 18.15
N ILE A 10 0.01 -8.78 17.32
CA ILE A 10 -0.99 -9.74 17.82
C ILE A 10 -0.32 -10.88 18.59
N ARG A 11 0.84 -11.37 18.13
CA ARG A 11 1.58 -12.45 18.79
C ARG A 11 2.15 -12.05 20.16
N LEU A 12 2.50 -10.77 20.32
CA LEU A 12 3.04 -10.22 21.57
C LEU A 12 1.96 -9.75 22.55
N ALA A 13 0.69 -9.76 22.16
CA ALA A 13 -0.39 -9.31 23.03
C ALA A 13 -0.57 -10.27 24.22
N ASP A 14 -0.78 -9.70 25.40
CA ASP A 14 -1.18 -10.48 26.59
C ASP A 14 -2.55 -11.13 26.39
N TYR A 15 -3.43 -10.47 25.65
CA TYR A 15 -4.81 -10.90 25.38
C TYR A 15 -5.30 -10.37 24.03
N VAL A 16 -5.98 -11.21 23.27
CA VAL A 16 -6.50 -10.94 21.93
C VAL A 16 -8.01 -11.11 21.93
N VAL A 17 -8.72 -10.19 21.29
CA VAL A 17 -10.17 -10.25 21.05
C VAL A 17 -10.37 -10.18 19.54
N ASP A 18 -10.86 -11.27 18.94
CA ASP A 18 -11.12 -11.38 17.51
C ASP A 18 -12.60 -11.09 17.20
N ILE A 19 -12.85 -10.06 16.40
CA ILE A 19 -14.20 -9.63 16.01
C ILE A 19 -14.47 -10.07 14.56
N GLY A 20 -15.65 -10.65 14.32
CA GLY A 20 -16.02 -11.14 12.99
C GLY A 20 -17.44 -11.72 12.95
N PRO A 21 -17.71 -12.72 12.09
CA PRO A 21 -16.80 -13.37 11.14
C PRO A 21 -16.53 -12.57 9.84
N GLY A 22 -17.29 -11.51 9.58
CA GLY A 22 -17.13 -10.62 8.42
C GLY A 22 -17.22 -9.14 8.79
N ALA A 23 -17.33 -8.28 7.77
CA ALA A 23 -17.49 -6.84 7.96
C ALA A 23 -18.96 -6.40 7.90
N GLY A 24 -19.28 -5.23 8.47
CA GLY A 24 -20.62 -4.64 8.42
C GLY A 24 -21.67 -5.54 9.08
N VAL A 25 -22.78 -5.81 8.37
CA VAL A 25 -23.88 -6.66 8.84
C VAL A 25 -23.49 -8.12 9.08
N HIS A 26 -22.33 -8.54 8.59
CA HIS A 26 -21.78 -9.88 8.79
C HIS A 26 -20.75 -9.96 9.93
N GLY A 27 -20.53 -8.84 10.65
CA GLY A 27 -19.63 -8.75 11.79
C GLY A 27 -20.36 -8.50 13.11
N GLY A 28 -19.64 -7.93 14.09
CA GLY A 28 -20.23 -7.50 15.36
C GLY A 28 -20.32 -8.58 16.43
N HIS A 29 -19.65 -9.72 16.22
CA HIS A 29 -19.57 -10.80 17.20
C HIS A 29 -18.13 -11.05 17.63
N ILE A 30 -17.95 -11.44 18.90
CA ILE A 30 -16.67 -11.99 19.38
C ILE A 30 -16.57 -13.42 18.87
N VAL A 31 -15.61 -13.67 17.99
CA VAL A 31 -15.39 -14.99 17.39
C VAL A 31 -14.46 -15.84 18.24
N ALA A 32 -13.44 -15.21 18.82
CA ALA A 32 -12.51 -15.83 19.76
C ALA A 32 -11.93 -14.74 20.68
N GLU A 33 -11.65 -15.09 21.93
CA GLU A 33 -10.95 -14.24 22.87
C GLU A 33 -10.09 -15.09 23.81
N GLY A 34 -8.92 -14.57 24.19
CA GLY A 34 -7.94 -15.33 24.97
C GLY A 34 -6.51 -14.88 24.73
N THR A 35 -5.57 -15.71 25.12
CA THR A 35 -4.16 -15.59 24.71
C THR A 35 -4.02 -15.74 23.18
N PRO A 36 -2.93 -15.24 22.57
CA PRO A 36 -2.66 -15.45 21.15
C PRO A 36 -2.72 -16.92 20.73
N ALA A 37 -2.22 -17.83 21.58
CA ALA A 37 -2.23 -19.27 21.32
C ALA A 37 -3.65 -19.85 21.27
N GLU A 38 -4.55 -19.40 22.15
CA GLU A 38 -5.95 -19.82 22.17
C GLU A 38 -6.70 -19.32 20.93
N VAL A 39 -6.51 -18.06 20.55
CA VAL A 39 -7.09 -17.51 19.31
C VAL A 39 -6.56 -18.24 18.07
N MET A 40 -5.26 -18.55 18.03
CA MET A 40 -4.64 -19.34 16.96
C MET A 40 -5.20 -20.75 16.84
N ALA A 41 -5.60 -21.37 17.96
CA ALA A 41 -6.21 -22.69 17.99
C ALA A 41 -7.70 -22.68 17.62
N HIS A 42 -8.38 -21.52 17.73
CA HIS A 42 -9.81 -21.43 17.48
C HIS A 42 -10.16 -21.76 16.01
N PRO A 43 -11.11 -22.68 15.76
CA PRO A 43 -11.45 -23.12 14.40
C PRO A 43 -12.18 -22.06 13.59
N ASP A 44 -12.93 -21.17 14.23
CA ASP A 44 -13.76 -20.16 13.56
C ASP A 44 -13.06 -18.81 13.41
N SER A 45 -11.97 -18.57 14.13
CA SER A 45 -11.21 -17.33 14.03
C SER A 45 -10.46 -17.25 12.70
N LEU A 46 -10.81 -16.25 11.87
CA LEU A 46 -10.09 -15.98 10.63
C LEU A 46 -8.66 -15.52 10.94
N THR A 47 -8.50 -14.65 11.93
CA THR A 47 -7.21 -14.20 12.46
C THR A 47 -6.36 -15.40 12.89
N GLY A 48 -6.93 -16.31 13.68
CA GLY A 48 -6.25 -17.53 14.12
C GLY A 48 -5.84 -18.46 12.96
N LYS A 49 -6.65 -18.55 11.89
CA LYS A 49 -6.30 -19.31 10.68
C LYS A 49 -5.08 -18.72 9.96
N TYR A 50 -4.95 -17.41 9.87
CA TYR A 50 -3.77 -16.76 9.27
C TYR A 50 -2.54 -16.91 10.16
N LEU A 51 -2.66 -16.62 11.45
CA LEU A 51 -1.54 -16.71 12.41
C LEU A 51 -1.01 -18.15 12.57
N SER A 52 -1.87 -19.16 12.47
CA SER A 52 -1.46 -20.58 12.49
C SER A 52 -0.93 -21.09 11.14
N GLY A 53 -1.07 -20.30 10.07
CA GLY A 53 -0.72 -20.71 8.71
C GLY A 53 -1.67 -21.73 8.10
N ARG A 54 -2.85 -21.99 8.68
CA ARG A 54 -3.93 -22.77 8.05
C ARG A 54 -4.43 -22.09 6.77
N VAL A 55 -4.41 -20.76 6.77
CA VAL A 55 -4.65 -19.90 5.60
C VAL A 55 -3.41 -19.03 5.39
N LYS A 56 -3.03 -18.78 4.13
CA LYS A 56 -1.84 -18.00 3.77
C LYS A 56 -2.12 -17.16 2.52
N ILE A 57 -1.43 -16.03 2.40
CA ILE A 57 -1.40 -15.26 1.17
C ILE A 57 -0.36 -15.91 0.23
N PRO A 58 -0.78 -16.48 -0.92
CA PRO A 58 0.15 -17.17 -1.80
C PRO A 58 1.08 -16.19 -2.49
N VAL A 59 2.37 -16.55 -2.59
CA VAL A 59 3.32 -15.82 -3.43
C VAL A 59 3.21 -16.37 -4.86
N PRO A 60 2.98 -15.52 -5.88
CA PRO A 60 2.85 -16.01 -7.25
C PRO A 60 4.11 -16.76 -7.70
N ALA A 61 3.94 -17.96 -8.28
CA ALA A 61 5.07 -18.79 -8.73
C ALA A 61 5.80 -18.19 -9.95
N LYS A 62 5.12 -17.35 -10.73
CA LYS A 62 5.69 -16.63 -11.88
C LYS A 62 5.41 -15.14 -11.72
N ARG A 63 6.39 -14.31 -12.07
CA ARG A 63 6.25 -12.85 -12.13
C ARG A 63 6.00 -12.42 -13.57
N THR A 64 5.20 -11.38 -13.75
CA THR A 64 5.02 -10.74 -15.06
C THR A 64 6.37 -10.18 -15.52
N PRO A 65 6.87 -10.56 -16.71
CA PRO A 65 8.15 -10.07 -17.20
C PRO A 65 8.06 -8.58 -17.52
N ARG A 66 9.13 -7.83 -17.22
CA ARG A 66 9.23 -6.41 -17.55
C ARG A 66 9.29 -6.20 -19.06
N ASN A 67 8.42 -5.33 -19.59
CA ASN A 67 8.58 -4.79 -20.93
C ASN A 67 9.56 -3.60 -20.90
N LYS A 68 10.75 -3.77 -21.50
CA LYS A 68 11.80 -2.74 -21.49
C LYS A 68 11.42 -1.46 -22.25
N LYS A 69 10.40 -1.51 -23.11
CA LYS A 69 9.94 -0.37 -23.90
C LYS A 69 8.91 0.49 -23.16
N LEU A 70 8.34 0.00 -22.06
CA LEU A 70 7.27 0.68 -21.34
C LEU A 70 7.75 1.02 -19.93
N SER A 71 8.15 2.28 -19.74
CA SER A 71 8.66 2.78 -18.47
C SER A 71 8.23 4.22 -18.24
N LEU A 72 7.95 4.55 -16.98
CA LEU A 72 7.73 5.91 -16.51
C LEU A 72 8.98 6.35 -15.74
N SER A 73 9.66 7.38 -16.23
CA SER A 73 10.92 7.87 -15.67
C SER A 73 10.73 9.26 -15.06
N LEU A 74 11.07 9.42 -13.79
CA LEU A 74 11.17 10.70 -13.08
C LEU A 74 12.64 10.98 -12.77
N LYS A 75 13.12 12.17 -13.12
CA LYS A 75 14.53 12.56 -12.95
C LYS A 75 14.69 13.70 -11.97
N GLY A 76 15.74 13.61 -11.16
CA GLY A 76 16.20 14.68 -10.27
C GLY A 76 15.21 15.11 -9.19
N ALA A 77 14.37 14.19 -8.70
CA ALA A 77 13.42 14.48 -7.63
C ALA A 77 14.15 14.92 -6.35
N ARG A 78 13.83 16.12 -5.87
CA ARG A 78 14.54 16.80 -4.77
C ARG A 78 13.60 17.54 -3.81
N GLY A 79 12.33 17.16 -3.79
CA GLY A 79 11.39 17.62 -2.76
C GLY A 79 11.80 17.13 -1.37
N ASN A 80 11.59 17.97 -0.34
CA ASN A 80 11.89 17.66 1.06
C ASN A 80 13.30 17.09 1.26
N ASN A 81 13.41 15.84 1.70
CA ASN A 81 14.68 15.15 1.98
C ASN A 81 15.20 14.30 0.82
N LEU A 82 14.57 14.33 -0.35
CA LEU A 82 15.05 13.61 -1.54
C LEU A 82 16.35 14.25 -2.03
N ARG A 83 17.36 13.41 -2.28
CA ARG A 83 18.70 13.84 -2.69
C ARG A 83 18.93 13.59 -4.18
N ASN A 84 18.26 14.38 -5.04
CA ASN A 84 18.35 14.28 -6.49
C ASN A 84 18.09 12.85 -7.01
N VAL A 85 16.92 12.31 -6.65
CA VAL A 85 16.55 10.91 -6.86
C VAL A 85 15.98 10.71 -8.26
N ASP A 86 16.51 9.72 -8.96
CA ASP A 86 15.97 9.20 -10.21
C ASP A 86 15.11 7.96 -9.93
N LEU A 87 13.95 7.90 -10.57
CA LEU A 87 13.00 6.80 -10.46
C LEU A 87 12.61 6.30 -11.86
N ASP A 88 12.60 4.99 -12.03
CA ASP A 88 12.15 4.31 -13.26
C ASP A 88 11.14 3.23 -12.86
N ILE A 89 9.87 3.42 -13.24
CA ILE A 89 8.77 2.50 -12.94
C ILE A 89 8.39 1.75 -14.23
N PRO A 90 8.54 0.42 -14.26
CA PRO A 90 8.06 -0.37 -15.39
C PRO A 90 6.52 -0.36 -15.44
N ILE A 91 5.97 -0.04 -16.61
CA ILE A 91 4.53 0.00 -16.81
C ILE A 91 3.99 -1.42 -17.01
N GLY A 92 2.79 -1.68 -16.47
CA GLY A 92 2.11 -2.98 -16.57
C GLY A 92 2.54 -3.99 -15.50
N LEU A 93 3.29 -3.55 -14.48
CA LEU A 93 3.70 -4.38 -13.35
C LEU A 93 3.16 -3.83 -12.02
N LEU A 94 2.89 -4.72 -11.07
CA LEU A 94 2.72 -4.35 -9.67
C LEU A 94 4.07 -3.91 -9.10
N THR A 95 4.22 -2.60 -8.85
CA THR A 95 5.45 -2.00 -8.32
C THR A 95 5.21 -1.51 -6.90
N CYS A 96 5.98 -2.01 -5.93
CA CYS A 96 5.93 -1.55 -4.54
C CYS A 96 7.06 -0.55 -4.28
N VAL A 97 6.73 0.59 -3.65
CA VAL A 97 7.71 1.56 -3.16
C VAL A 97 7.83 1.40 -1.65
N THR A 98 8.95 0.86 -1.19
CA THR A 98 9.17 0.49 0.21
C THR A 98 10.28 1.31 0.86
N GLY A 99 10.36 1.27 2.19
CA GLY A 99 11.36 1.99 2.98
C GLY A 99 10.84 2.41 4.36
N VAL A 100 11.74 2.74 5.28
CA VAL A 100 11.40 3.17 6.64
C VAL A 100 10.58 4.47 6.68
N SER A 101 9.92 4.75 7.81
CA SER A 101 9.24 6.04 7.99
C SER A 101 10.21 7.21 7.78
N GLY A 102 9.75 8.27 7.12
CA GLY A 102 10.58 9.42 6.78
C GLY A 102 11.57 9.23 5.62
N SER A 103 11.64 8.05 4.98
CA SER A 103 12.59 7.81 3.87
C SER A 103 12.30 8.57 2.57
N GLY A 104 11.19 9.32 2.50
CA GLY A 104 10.82 10.13 1.33
C GLY A 104 9.83 9.48 0.36
N LYS A 105 9.26 8.29 0.66
CA LYS A 105 8.30 7.58 -0.22
C LYS A 105 7.14 8.46 -0.66
N SER A 106 6.42 9.07 0.29
CA SER A 106 5.27 9.95 0.01
C SER A 106 5.71 11.22 -0.73
N THR A 107 6.91 11.73 -0.45
CA THR A 107 7.42 12.87 -1.23
C THR A 107 7.68 12.48 -2.69
N LEU A 108 8.26 11.31 -2.92
CA LEU A 108 8.56 10.81 -4.26
C LEU A 108 7.29 10.51 -5.06
N ILE A 109 6.34 9.78 -4.45
CA ILE A 109 5.13 9.33 -5.15
C ILE A 109 4.02 10.37 -5.06
N ASN A 110 3.56 10.68 -3.86
CA ASN A 110 2.34 11.49 -3.66
C ASN A 110 2.58 12.97 -3.92
N ASN A 111 3.76 13.51 -3.58
CA ASN A 111 4.03 14.95 -3.74
C ASN A 111 4.76 15.30 -5.04
N THR A 112 5.30 14.32 -5.76
CA THR A 112 6.05 14.57 -7.01
C THR A 112 5.40 13.85 -8.18
N LEU A 113 5.43 12.51 -8.19
CA LEU A 113 4.97 11.72 -9.34
C LEU A 113 3.48 11.88 -9.62
N PHE A 114 2.64 11.85 -8.59
CA PHE A 114 1.19 11.94 -8.73
C PHE A 114 0.73 13.31 -9.28
N PRO A 115 1.13 14.47 -8.71
CA PRO A 115 0.80 15.78 -9.27
C PRO A 115 1.21 15.91 -10.74
N LEU A 116 2.42 15.48 -11.10
CA LEU A 116 2.90 15.49 -12.49
C LEU A 116 2.00 14.68 -13.43
N SER A 117 1.69 13.46 -13.01
CA SER A 117 0.84 12.56 -13.78
C SER A 117 -0.58 13.08 -13.86
N ALA A 118 -1.12 13.66 -12.79
CA ALA A 118 -2.49 14.17 -12.72
C ALA A 118 -2.66 15.43 -13.56
N THR A 119 -1.68 16.33 -13.56
CA THR A 119 -1.69 17.51 -14.45
C THR A 119 -1.59 17.08 -15.91
N ALA A 120 -0.68 16.17 -16.25
CA ALA A 120 -0.46 15.76 -17.63
C ALA A 120 -1.59 14.88 -18.21
N LEU A 121 -2.12 13.94 -17.43
CA LEU A 121 -3.08 12.93 -17.90
C LEU A 121 -4.53 13.29 -17.61
N ASN A 122 -4.78 13.95 -16.46
CA ASN A 122 -6.14 14.25 -16.01
C ASN A 122 -6.50 15.74 -16.13
N GLY A 123 -5.56 16.60 -16.50
CA GLY A 123 -5.77 18.05 -16.60
C GLY A 123 -5.92 18.76 -15.24
N ALA A 124 -5.36 18.19 -14.16
CA ALA A 124 -5.42 18.80 -12.84
C ALA A 124 -4.63 20.13 -12.79
N THR A 125 -5.27 21.20 -12.30
CA THR A 125 -4.70 22.56 -12.25
C THR A 125 -4.29 23.02 -10.86
N THR A 126 -4.74 22.34 -9.81
CA THR A 126 -4.54 22.75 -8.40
C THR A 126 -3.42 22.01 -7.69
N LEU A 127 -2.81 21.01 -8.35
CA LEU A 127 -1.74 20.20 -7.77
C LEU A 127 -0.39 20.77 -8.17
N GLU A 128 0.48 20.99 -7.18
CA GLU A 128 1.85 21.42 -7.40
C GLU A 128 2.81 20.26 -7.12
N ALA A 129 3.62 19.92 -8.13
CA ALA A 129 4.66 18.90 -7.98
C ALA A 129 5.86 19.47 -7.21
N ALA A 130 6.42 18.68 -6.30
CA ALA A 130 7.68 19.03 -5.65
C ALA A 130 8.83 19.10 -6.68
N ALA A 131 9.93 19.76 -6.28
CA ALA A 131 11.06 20.03 -7.17
C ALA A 131 11.63 18.75 -7.80
N HIS A 132 11.78 18.78 -9.13
CA HIS A 132 12.31 17.70 -9.97
C HIS A 132 12.88 18.29 -11.28
N ASP A 133 13.52 17.47 -12.12
CA ASP A 133 14.10 17.91 -13.39
C ASP A 133 13.21 17.59 -14.59
N SER A 134 12.73 16.36 -14.71
CA SER A 134 11.86 15.96 -15.82
C SER A 134 11.09 14.67 -15.53
N ILE A 135 10.02 14.46 -16.29
CA ILE A 135 9.25 13.22 -16.34
C ILE A 135 9.09 12.78 -17.81
N LYS A 136 9.19 11.46 -18.07
CA LYS A 136 9.06 10.85 -19.40
C LYS A 136 8.28 9.54 -19.32
N GLY A 137 7.63 9.11 -20.41
CA GLY A 137 6.86 7.86 -20.45
C GLY A 137 5.40 8.01 -20.04
N LEU A 138 4.94 9.25 -19.82
CA LEU A 138 3.52 9.54 -19.57
C LEU A 138 2.66 9.28 -20.82
N GLU A 139 3.25 9.36 -22.01
CA GLU A 139 2.62 9.02 -23.30
C GLU A 139 2.18 7.55 -23.40
N HIS A 140 2.57 6.70 -22.46
CA HIS A 140 2.15 5.30 -22.36
C HIS A 140 0.93 5.09 -21.45
N LEU A 141 0.39 6.17 -20.85
CA LEU A 141 -0.67 6.13 -19.85
C LEU A 141 -1.80 7.07 -20.27
N ASP A 142 -3.04 6.64 -20.07
CA ASP A 142 -4.22 7.46 -20.40
C ASP A 142 -4.76 8.24 -19.20
N LYS A 143 -4.50 7.76 -17.97
CA LYS A 143 -5.06 8.31 -16.73
C LYS A 143 -4.19 7.93 -15.54
N VAL A 144 -4.16 8.78 -14.51
CA VAL A 144 -3.70 8.41 -13.16
C VAL A 144 -4.87 8.41 -12.18
N VAL A 145 -4.90 7.44 -11.27
CA VAL A 145 -5.90 7.35 -10.20
C VAL A 145 -5.17 7.17 -8.89
N ASP A 146 -5.44 8.05 -7.93
CA ASP A 146 -5.04 7.85 -6.55
C ASP A 146 -6.18 7.20 -5.78
N ILE A 147 -5.84 6.18 -4.98
CA ILE A 147 -6.77 5.49 -4.09
C ILE A 147 -6.18 5.62 -2.70
N ASP A 148 -6.73 6.56 -1.95
CA ASP A 148 -6.25 6.92 -0.62
C ASP A 148 -7.23 6.51 0.48
N GLN A 149 -6.93 6.90 1.72
CA GLN A 149 -7.78 6.67 2.89
C GLN A 149 -8.67 7.88 3.21
N SER A 150 -8.89 8.77 2.24
CA SER A 150 -9.80 9.90 2.46
C SER A 150 -11.22 9.38 2.70
N PRO A 151 -11.98 9.99 3.63
CA PRO A 151 -13.35 9.53 3.93
C PRO A 151 -14.25 9.53 2.69
N ILE A 152 -15.06 8.50 2.54
CA ILE A 152 -16.06 8.42 1.47
C ILE A 152 -17.24 9.33 1.84
N GLY A 153 -17.39 10.44 1.13
CA GLY A 153 -18.51 11.37 1.26
C GLY A 153 -18.37 12.37 2.41
N ARG A 154 -18.42 13.66 2.07
CA ARG A 154 -18.94 14.72 2.94
C ARG A 154 -20.19 15.28 2.32
#